data_AF-A0AAN6HAV5-F1
#
_entry.id   AF-A0AAN6HAV5-F1
#
_cell.length_a   1.000
_cell.length_b   1.000
_cell.length_c   1.000
_cell.angle_alpha   90.00
_cell.angle_beta   90.00
_cell.angle_gamma   90.00
#
_symmetry.space_group_name_H-M   'P 1'
#
loop_
_entity.id
_entity.type
_entity.pdbx_description
1 polymer ?
#
loop_
_entity_poly.entity_id
_entity_poly.type
_entity_poly.pdbx_seq_one_letter_code
_entity_poly.pdbx_strand_id
1 'polypeptide(L)'
;MDSKDHWAYDFKCETCDDQYRTRAAVDEHMAKNGHWKNYCSDCDRHFQSESNYRAHRNSRLHLGRSIPCPFCRAAHTTASGLLHHLETASCPHARTLNRDRILQIVRERDPHHLITNKQIGWHAEDYLQRHGRRVEWVRMGVLSLPPRLRDRARAGPAFEF
;
A
#
# COMPACT_ATOMS: atom_id res chain seq x y z
N MET A 1 55.06 1.00 3.79
CA MET A 1 55.78 -0.10 3.10
C MET A 1 55.95 -1.18 4.15
N ASP A 2 55.54 -2.41 3.84
CA ASP A 2 55.80 -3.55 4.71
C ASP A 2 57.27 -4.01 4.55
N SER A 3 57.71 -5.00 5.35
CA SER A 3 59.08 -5.54 5.28
C SER A 3 59.43 -6.23 3.95
N LYS A 4 58.56 -6.20 2.93
CA LYS A 4 58.77 -6.79 1.61
C LYS A 4 58.66 -5.77 0.46
N ASP A 5 58.72 -4.47 0.75
CA ASP A 5 58.55 -3.40 -0.25
C ASP A 5 57.23 -3.51 -1.05
N HIS A 6 56.22 -4.18 -0.49
CA HIS A 6 54.89 -4.14 -1.09
C HIS A 6 54.23 -2.82 -0.69
N TRP A 7 53.70 -2.12 -1.71
CA TRP A 7 52.75 -1.06 -1.46
C TRP A 7 51.46 -1.73 -0.94
N ALA A 8 50.81 -1.14 0.07
CA ALA A 8 49.51 -1.61 0.53
C ALA A 8 48.43 -0.92 -0.33
N TYR A 9 47.62 -1.68 -1.07
CA TYR A 9 46.38 -1.15 -1.63
C TYR A 9 45.27 -1.45 -0.61
N ASP A 10 44.94 -0.45 0.18
CA ASP A 10 43.89 -0.58 1.19
C ASP A 10 42.48 -0.40 0.60
N PHE A 11 42.38 0.13 -0.62
CA PHE A 11 41.11 0.48 -1.26
C PHE A 11 40.88 -0.35 -2.52
N LYS A 12 39.91 -1.27 -2.45
CA LYS A 12 39.52 -2.11 -3.60
C LYS A 12 38.18 -1.68 -4.18
N CYS A 13 38.02 -1.92 -5.47
CA CYS A 13 36.72 -1.81 -6.12
C CYS A 13 35.74 -2.86 -5.57
N GLU A 14 34.44 -2.55 -5.61
CA GLU A 14 33.40 -3.47 -5.15
C GLU A 14 32.99 -4.49 -6.21
N THR A 15 33.25 -4.20 -7.48
CA THR A 15 32.69 -4.96 -8.63
C THR A 15 33.77 -5.53 -9.56
N CYS A 16 34.99 -5.00 -9.54
CA CYS A 16 36.16 -5.55 -10.25
C CYS A 16 37.33 -5.82 -9.29
N ASP A 17 38.37 -6.47 -9.80
CA ASP A 17 39.57 -6.84 -9.02
C ASP A 17 40.60 -5.68 -8.89
N ASP A 18 40.25 -4.48 -9.36
CA ASP A 18 41.14 -3.32 -9.30
C ASP A 18 41.31 -2.80 -7.87
N GLN A 19 42.53 -2.40 -7.56
CA GLN A 19 42.94 -1.96 -6.24
C GLN A 19 43.76 -0.67 -6.33
N TYR A 20 43.57 0.20 -5.34
CA TYR A 20 44.04 1.59 -5.35
C TYR A 20 44.75 1.94 -4.04
N ARG A 21 45.74 2.83 -4.14
CA ARG A 21 46.53 3.31 -2.99
C ARG A 21 45.78 4.33 -2.14
N THR A 22 44.85 5.05 -2.75
CA THR A 22 44.19 6.18 -2.13
C THR A 22 42.69 6.08 -2.30
N ARG A 23 41.96 6.61 -1.32
CA ARG A 23 40.50 6.66 -1.35
C ARG A 23 39.99 7.46 -2.55
N ALA A 24 40.64 8.58 -2.88
CA ALA A 24 40.28 9.41 -4.02
C ALA A 24 40.34 8.66 -5.36
N ALA A 25 41.37 7.83 -5.56
CA ALA A 25 41.53 7.07 -6.80
C ALA A 25 40.45 5.99 -6.97
N VAL A 26 40.06 5.31 -5.88
CA VAL A 26 38.92 4.37 -5.96
C VAL A 26 37.61 5.14 -6.19
N ASP A 27 37.37 6.25 -5.51
CA ASP A 27 36.12 7.00 -5.68
C ASP A 27 35.98 7.57 -7.10
N GLU A 28 37.08 8.03 -7.71
CA GLU A 28 37.11 8.43 -9.13
C GLU A 28 36.80 7.25 -10.07
N HIS A 29 37.43 6.10 -9.84
CA HIS A 29 37.15 4.89 -10.62
C HIS A 29 35.67 4.48 -10.53
N MET A 30 35.11 4.49 -9.32
CA MET A 30 33.72 4.12 -9.07
C MET A 30 32.74 5.12 -9.70
N ALA A 31 33.05 6.41 -9.68
CA ALA A 31 32.26 7.45 -10.33
C ALA A 31 32.32 7.36 -11.87
N LYS A 32 33.50 7.06 -12.43
CA LYS A 32 33.70 6.97 -13.88
C LYS A 32 33.09 5.73 -14.50
N ASN A 33 33.20 4.59 -13.82
CA ASN A 33 32.79 3.29 -14.36
C ASN A 33 31.45 2.79 -13.76
N GLY A 34 30.89 3.49 -12.79
CA GLY A 34 29.65 3.07 -12.13
C GLY A 34 29.80 1.79 -11.29
N HIS A 35 31.00 1.49 -10.79
CA HIS A 35 31.29 0.23 -10.09
C HIS A 35 30.82 0.18 -8.62
N TRP A 36 29.82 0.98 -8.25
CA TRP A 36 29.18 0.90 -6.94
C TRP A 36 28.20 -0.28 -6.90
N LYS A 37 28.11 -1.00 -5.77
CA LYS A 37 27.10 -2.05 -5.57
C LYS A 37 25.66 -1.59 -5.86
N ASN A 38 25.36 -0.33 -5.55
CA ASN A 38 24.04 0.27 -5.67
C ASN A 38 23.95 1.22 -6.89
N TYR A 39 24.57 0.86 -8.00
CA TYR A 39 24.54 1.65 -9.23
C TYR A 39 23.55 1.07 -10.24
N CYS A 40 22.76 1.94 -10.86
CA CYS A 40 21.89 1.59 -11.98
C CYS A 40 22.56 2.01 -13.29
N SER A 41 22.96 1.02 -14.10
CA SER A 41 23.54 1.21 -15.44
C SER A 41 22.60 1.91 -16.40
N ASP A 42 21.32 1.58 -16.33
CA ASP A 42 20.31 2.04 -17.28
C ASP A 42 19.93 3.52 -17.07
N CYS A 43 20.17 4.04 -15.87
CA CYS A 43 19.90 5.44 -15.49
C CYS A 43 21.17 6.23 -15.14
N ASP A 44 22.35 5.62 -15.27
CA ASP A 44 23.65 6.17 -14.87
C ASP A 44 23.62 6.86 -13.50
N ARG A 45 23.10 6.14 -12.49
CA ARG A 45 22.85 6.71 -11.15
C ARG A 45 23.25 5.79 -10.01
N HIS A 46 24.01 6.35 -9.07
CA HIS A 46 24.39 5.71 -7.81
C HIS A 46 23.40 6.05 -6.68
N PHE A 47 23.11 5.07 -5.82
CA PHE A 47 22.27 5.20 -4.64
C PHE A 47 23.05 4.84 -3.36
N GLN A 48 22.91 5.65 -2.31
CA GLN A 48 23.61 5.41 -1.04
C GLN A 48 23.08 4.21 -0.23
N SER A 49 21.88 3.72 -0.54
CA SER A 49 21.23 2.62 0.18
C SER A 49 20.70 1.57 -0.79
N GLU A 50 20.91 0.30 -0.45
CA GLU A 50 20.37 -0.86 -1.17
C GLU A 50 18.84 -0.79 -1.28
N SER A 51 18.15 -0.34 -0.22
CA SER A 51 16.69 -0.19 -0.23
C SER A 51 16.23 0.81 -1.29
N ASN A 52 16.95 1.93 -1.42
CA ASN A 52 16.66 2.96 -2.42
C ASN A 52 16.98 2.47 -3.83
N TYR A 53 18.08 1.75 -4.02
CA TYR A 53 18.43 1.12 -5.29
C TYR A 53 17.37 0.11 -5.73
N ARG A 54 16.93 -0.77 -4.83
CA ARG A 54 15.84 -1.73 -5.11
C ARG A 54 14.54 -1.02 -5.46
N ALA A 55 14.15 0.01 -4.70
CA ALA A 55 12.95 0.79 -5.00
C ALA A 55 13.05 1.49 -6.37
N HIS A 56 14.21 2.04 -6.72
CA HIS A 56 14.46 2.63 -8.03
C HIS A 56 14.39 1.59 -9.15
N ARG A 57 15.05 0.44 -9.00
CA ARG A 57 14.98 -0.66 -9.97
C ARG A 57 13.55 -1.18 -10.12
N ASN A 58 12.77 -1.17 -9.03
CA ASN A 58 11.35 -1.52 -9.01
C ASN A 58 10.41 -0.41 -9.53
N SER A 59 10.95 0.76 -9.88
CA SER A 59 10.15 1.90 -10.30
C SER A 59 9.64 1.76 -11.74
N ARG A 60 8.74 2.67 -12.09
CA ARG A 60 8.12 2.75 -13.42
C ARG A 60 9.13 2.95 -14.54
N LEU A 61 10.31 3.51 -14.23
CA LEU A 61 11.36 3.79 -15.20
C LEU A 61 11.94 2.50 -15.82
N HIS A 62 12.07 1.44 -15.02
CA HIS A 62 12.73 0.20 -15.46
C HIS A 62 11.77 -0.92 -15.79
N LEU A 63 10.81 -1.19 -14.91
CA LEU A 63 9.97 -2.37 -15.07
C LEU A 63 8.71 -2.13 -15.87
N GLY A 64 8.34 -0.86 -16.12
CA GLY A 64 7.10 -0.52 -16.79
C GLY A 64 5.88 -1.27 -16.24
N ARG A 65 5.94 -1.69 -14.95
CA ARG A 65 5.04 -2.65 -14.31
C ARG A 65 3.69 -2.00 -14.11
N SER A 66 2.99 -1.92 -15.22
CA SER A 66 1.59 -1.64 -15.27
C SER A 66 0.86 -2.95 -15.03
N ILE A 67 0.00 -2.95 -14.03
CA ILE A 67 -1.03 -3.95 -13.84
C ILE A 67 -2.13 -3.57 -14.83
N PRO A 68 -2.35 -4.33 -15.91
CA PRO A 68 -3.40 -4.03 -16.86
C PRO A 68 -4.76 -4.30 -16.22
N CYS A 69 -5.72 -3.40 -16.45
CA CYS A 69 -7.10 -3.66 -16.10
C CYS A 69 -7.62 -4.85 -16.92
N PRO A 70 -8.26 -5.86 -16.30
CA PRO A 70 -8.74 -7.05 -17.02
C PRO A 70 -9.85 -6.74 -18.04
N PHE A 71 -10.55 -5.61 -17.88
CA PHE A 71 -11.68 -5.25 -18.74
C PHE A 71 -11.30 -4.31 -19.88
N CYS A 72 -10.52 -3.26 -19.60
CA CYS A 72 -10.14 -2.25 -20.61
C CYS A 72 -8.67 -2.26 -21.00
N ARG A 73 -7.85 -3.16 -20.41
CA ARG A 73 -6.40 -3.27 -20.61
C ARG A 73 -5.62 -1.98 -20.32
N ALA A 74 -6.25 -0.99 -19.67
CA ALA A 74 -5.57 0.21 -19.23
C ALA A 74 -4.47 -0.13 -18.21
N ALA A 75 -3.30 0.47 -18.40
CA ALA A 75 -2.12 0.25 -17.59
C ALA A 75 -2.18 1.05 -16.27
N HIS A 76 -2.17 0.36 -15.13
CA HIS A 76 -2.11 1.00 -13.81
C HIS A 76 -0.83 0.66 -13.08
N THR A 77 -0.21 1.62 -12.41
CA THR A 77 1.14 1.46 -11.87
C THR A 77 1.19 0.76 -10.51
N THR A 78 0.04 0.60 -9.86
CA THR A 78 -0.11 -0.04 -8.54
C THR A 78 -1.45 -0.76 -8.46
N ALA A 79 -1.56 -1.74 -7.56
CA ALA A 79 -2.80 -2.46 -7.32
C ALA A 79 -3.91 -1.51 -6.81
N SER A 80 -3.57 -0.59 -5.91
CA SER A 80 -4.50 0.44 -5.43
C SER A 80 -4.99 1.36 -6.55
N GLY A 81 -4.12 1.69 -7.52
CA GLY A 81 -4.51 2.49 -8.67
C GLY A 81 -5.49 1.78 -9.60
N LEU A 82 -5.31 0.47 -9.81
CA LEU A 82 -6.28 -0.36 -10.53
C LEU A 82 -7.60 -0.47 -9.76
N LEU A 83 -7.56 -0.70 -8.45
CA LEU A 83 -8.77 -0.80 -7.64
C LEU A 83 -9.58 0.50 -7.69
N HIS A 84 -8.92 1.65 -7.53
CA HIS A 84 -9.56 2.95 -7.62
C HIS A 84 -10.20 3.20 -9.00
N HIS A 85 -9.53 2.78 -10.08
CA HIS A 85 -10.08 2.84 -11.44
C HIS A 85 -11.39 2.05 -11.57
N LEU A 86 -11.49 0.89 -10.91
CA LEU A 86 -12.71 0.09 -10.88
C LEU A 86 -13.77 0.69 -9.94
N GLU A 87 -13.40 1.12 -8.73
CA GLU A 87 -14.33 1.66 -7.74
C GLU A 87 -15.02 2.97 -8.18
N THR A 88 -14.32 3.80 -8.94
CA THR A 88 -14.82 5.07 -9.48
C THR A 88 -15.62 4.91 -10.77
N ALA A 89 -15.85 3.68 -11.24
CA ALA A 89 -16.48 3.39 -12.53
C ALA A 89 -15.77 4.07 -13.72
N SER A 90 -14.47 4.37 -13.58
CA SER A 90 -13.64 4.98 -14.63
C SER A 90 -13.34 4.01 -15.78
N CYS A 91 -13.64 2.72 -15.61
CA CYS A 91 -13.48 1.71 -16.64
C CYS A 91 -14.61 1.77 -17.67
N PRO A 92 -14.34 1.98 -18.97
CA PRO A 92 -15.39 2.05 -20.00
C PRO A 92 -16.14 0.72 -20.15
N HIS A 93 -15.47 -0.41 -19.92
CA HIS A 93 -16.02 -1.76 -20.05
C HIS A 93 -16.54 -2.35 -18.73
N ALA A 94 -16.35 -1.65 -17.60
CA ALA A 94 -16.77 -2.12 -16.27
C ALA A 94 -17.35 -0.97 -15.43
N ARG A 95 -18.22 -0.15 -16.03
CA ARG A 95 -18.87 1.00 -15.36
C ARG A 95 -19.79 0.61 -14.21
N THR A 96 -20.23 -0.65 -14.17
CA THR A 96 -21.09 -1.18 -13.10
C THR A 96 -20.30 -1.71 -11.90
N LEU A 97 -18.97 -1.86 -12.03
CA LEU A 97 -18.14 -2.11 -10.86
C LEU A 97 -18.01 -0.80 -10.08
N ASN A 98 -18.34 -0.89 -8.81
CA ASN A 98 -18.09 0.14 -7.79
C ASN A 98 -17.71 -0.58 -6.49
N ARG A 99 -17.31 0.17 -5.48
CA ARG A 99 -16.88 -0.40 -4.19
C ARG A 99 -17.91 -1.37 -3.60
N ASP A 100 -19.18 -0.99 -3.57
CA ASP A 100 -20.24 -1.80 -2.97
C ASP A 100 -20.48 -3.09 -3.75
N ARG A 101 -20.44 -3.02 -5.09
CA ARG A 101 -20.58 -4.19 -5.96
C ARG A 101 -19.40 -5.14 -5.83
N ILE A 102 -18.18 -4.62 -5.72
CA ILE A 102 -16.98 -5.42 -5.48
C ILE A 102 -17.11 -6.14 -4.12
N LEU A 103 -17.50 -5.43 -3.07
CA LEU A 103 -17.71 -6.03 -1.74
C LEU A 103 -18.82 -7.08 -1.75
N GLN A 104 -19.90 -6.85 -2.49
CA GLN A 104 -20.96 -7.83 -2.67
C GLN A 104 -20.43 -9.12 -3.34
N ILE A 105 -19.71 -8.99 -4.46
CA ILE A 105 -19.12 -10.14 -5.17
C ILE A 105 -18.15 -10.90 -4.27
N VAL A 106 -17.36 -10.20 -3.46
CA VAL A 106 -16.44 -10.82 -2.50
C VAL A 106 -17.21 -11.63 -1.46
N ARG A 107 -18.30 -11.09 -0.88
CA ARG A 107 -19.13 -11.82 0.09
C ARG A 107 -19.82 -13.05 -0.52
N GLU A 108 -20.27 -12.94 -1.77
CA GLU A 108 -20.90 -14.05 -2.50
C GLU A 108 -19.90 -15.17 -2.83
N ARG A 109 -18.64 -14.82 -3.13
CA ARG A 109 -17.59 -15.78 -3.53
C ARG A 109 -16.75 -16.33 -2.38
N ASP A 110 -16.66 -15.59 -1.28
CA ASP A 110 -15.92 -15.97 -0.08
C ASP A 110 -16.84 -15.97 1.16
N PRO A 111 -17.89 -16.82 1.19
CA PRO A 111 -18.84 -16.85 2.30
C PRO A 111 -18.21 -17.34 3.61
N HIS A 112 -17.07 -18.04 3.52
CA HIS A 112 -16.35 -18.61 4.66
C HIS A 112 -15.10 -17.82 5.06
N HIS A 113 -14.84 -16.66 4.45
CA HIS A 113 -13.74 -15.78 4.84
C HIS A 113 -12.35 -16.44 4.73
N LEU A 114 -12.14 -17.28 3.71
CA LEU A 114 -10.87 -17.95 3.42
C LEU A 114 -9.87 -16.99 2.76
N ILE A 115 -10.38 -16.02 1.99
CA ILE A 115 -9.58 -15.02 1.27
C ILE A 115 -9.61 -13.69 2.01
N THR A 116 -10.77 -13.34 2.57
CA THR A 116 -11.02 -12.06 3.21
C THR A 116 -11.23 -12.19 4.70
N ASN A 117 -10.62 -11.30 5.47
CA ASN A 117 -10.87 -11.26 6.92
C ASN A 117 -12.33 -10.92 7.20
N LYS A 118 -12.92 -11.60 8.20
CA LYS A 118 -14.22 -11.23 8.74
C LYS A 118 -14.15 -9.78 9.22
N GLN A 119 -14.90 -8.88 8.57
CA GLN A 119 -14.97 -7.49 9.00
C GLN A 119 -15.47 -7.43 10.44
N ILE A 120 -14.81 -6.65 11.30
CA ILE A 120 -15.29 -6.40 12.67
C ILE A 120 -16.59 -5.61 12.55
N GLY A 121 -17.70 -6.31 12.66
CA GLY A 121 -19.03 -5.71 12.81
C GLY A 121 -19.24 -5.34 14.27
N TRP A 122 -19.83 -4.16 14.51
CA TRP A 122 -20.42 -3.89 15.81
C TRP A 122 -21.69 -4.74 15.93
N HIS A 123 -21.61 -5.82 16.71
CA HIS A 123 -22.76 -6.62 17.11
C HIS A 123 -23.18 -6.15 18.51
N ALA A 124 -24.35 -5.49 18.61
CA ALA A 124 -24.89 -5.03 19.89
C ALA A 124 -25.10 -6.20 20.89
N GLU A 125 -25.35 -7.39 20.35
CA GLU A 125 -25.56 -8.64 21.09
C GLU A 125 -24.28 -9.13 21.79
N ASP A 126 -23.11 -8.99 21.13
CA ASP A 126 -21.80 -9.36 21.70
C ASP A 126 -21.38 -8.46 22.87
N TYR A 127 -21.86 -7.21 22.91
CA TYR A 127 -21.59 -6.26 23.99
C TYR A 127 -22.33 -6.64 25.29
N LEU A 128 -23.60 -7.08 25.16
CA LEU A 128 -24.44 -7.48 26.29
C LEU A 128 -23.98 -8.81 26.92
N GLN A 129 -23.40 -9.72 26.13
CA GLN A 129 -22.89 -10.99 26.61
C GLN A 129 -21.59 -10.85 27.43
N ARG A 130 -20.69 -9.93 27.04
CA ARG A 130 -19.39 -9.72 27.73
C ARG A 130 -19.49 -8.84 28.97
N HIS A 131 -20.45 -7.93 29.02
CA HIS A 131 -20.62 -7.01 30.13
C HIS A 131 -21.97 -7.24 30.81
N GLY A 132 -22.12 -8.41 31.47
CA GLY A 132 -23.27 -8.80 32.30
C GLY A 132 -23.58 -7.83 33.46
N ARG A 133 -23.87 -6.57 33.13
CA ARG A 133 -24.43 -5.54 33.97
C ARG A 133 -25.48 -4.86 33.12
N ARG A 134 -26.74 -5.08 33.52
CA ARG A 134 -27.92 -4.33 33.12
C ARG A 134 -27.57 -2.84 33.19
N VAL A 135 -27.31 -2.21 32.05
CA VAL A 135 -27.14 -0.76 31.97
C VAL A 135 -28.53 -0.18 32.08
N GLU A 136 -28.87 0.20 33.30
CA GLU A 136 -30.07 0.96 33.62
C GLU A 136 -30.04 2.26 32.79
N TRP A 137 -31.14 2.54 32.11
CA TRP A 137 -31.28 3.66 31.19
C TRP A 137 -31.06 4.99 31.93
N VAL A 138 -29.85 5.54 31.88
CA VAL A 138 -29.64 6.95 32.20
C VAL A 138 -29.93 7.74 30.93
N ARG A 139 -31.14 8.31 30.89
CA ARG A 139 -31.56 9.39 29.98
C ARG A 139 -30.43 10.43 29.86
N MET A 140 -29.67 10.44 28.76
CA MET A 140 -28.93 11.63 28.33
C MET A 140 -28.80 11.66 26.80
N GLY A 141 -29.47 12.63 26.18
CA GLY A 141 -28.96 13.34 25.00
C GLY A 141 -29.33 12.80 23.62
N VAL A 142 -30.32 13.45 22.99
CA VAL A 142 -30.85 13.21 21.63
C VAL A 142 -29.90 13.68 20.51
N LEU A 143 -28.58 13.66 20.70
CA LEU A 143 -27.65 14.42 19.83
C LEU A 143 -26.79 13.60 18.86
N SER A 144 -27.07 12.30 18.67
CA SER A 144 -26.27 11.48 17.75
C SER A 144 -27.10 10.47 16.96
N LEU A 145 -28.25 10.90 16.43
CA LEU A 145 -28.98 10.13 15.42
C LEU A 145 -28.61 10.61 14.00
N PRO A 146 -28.31 9.70 13.05
CA PRO A 146 -28.10 10.05 11.65
C PRO A 146 -29.39 10.63 11.04
N PRO A 147 -29.27 11.53 10.04
CA PRO A 147 -30.33 12.45 9.62
C PRO A 147 -31.61 11.79 9.10
N ARG A 148 -31.60 10.50 8.73
CA ARG A 148 -32.76 9.81 8.13
C ARG A 148 -33.83 9.32 9.10
N LEU A 149 -33.67 9.53 10.41
CA LEU A 149 -34.66 9.11 11.42
C LEU A 149 -35.38 10.29 12.11
N ARG A 150 -35.09 11.54 11.74
CA ARG A 150 -35.70 12.72 12.37
C ARG A 150 -37.12 13.00 11.90
N ASP A 151 -37.48 12.55 10.70
CA ASP A 151 -38.75 12.93 10.05
C ASP A 151 -39.95 12.04 10.43
N ARG A 152 -39.74 10.96 11.19
CA ARG A 152 -40.84 10.10 11.67
C ARG A 152 -41.33 10.40 13.09
N ALA A 153 -40.69 11.33 13.80
CA ALA A 153 -41.03 11.64 15.20
C ALA A 153 -42.06 12.80 15.35
N ARG A 154 -42.61 13.35 14.26
CA ARG A 154 -43.49 14.54 14.31
C ARG A 154 -44.95 14.32 13.91
N ALA A 155 -45.37 13.09 13.67
CA ALA A 155 -46.76 12.79 13.34
C ALA A 155 -47.27 11.60 14.17
N GLY A 156 -47.64 11.87 15.43
CA GLY A 156 -48.53 11.00 16.18
C GLY A 156 -49.97 11.54 16.03
N PRO A 157 -50.97 10.73 15.64
CA PRO A 157 -52.35 11.12 15.81
C PRO A 157 -52.76 10.95 17.27
N ALA A 158 -53.47 11.95 17.78
CA ALA A 158 -54.23 11.90 19.01
C ALA A 158 -55.27 10.78 18.95
N PHE A 159 -55.51 10.08 20.06
CA PHE A 159 -56.84 9.62 20.43
C PHE A 159 -56.90 9.27 21.93
N GLU A 160 -57.91 9.86 22.58
CA GLU A 160 -58.53 9.55 23.89
C GLU A 160 -59.05 8.09 23.89
N PHE A 161 -59.29 7.34 24.96
CA PHE A 161 -59.64 7.57 26.37
C PHE A 161 -58.87 6.57 27.26
#